data_AF-A0A7S3MUA9-F1
#
_entry.id   AF-A0A7S3MUA9-F1
#
_cell.length_a   1.000
_cell.length_b   1.000
_cell.length_c   1.000
_cell.angle_alpha   90.00
_cell.angle_beta   90.00
_cell.angle_gamma   90.00
#
_symmetry.space_group_name_H-M   'P 1'
#
loop_
_entity.id
_entity.type
_entity.pdbx_description
1 polymer ?
#
loop_
_entity_poly.entity_id
_entity_poly.type
_entity_poly.pdbx_seq_one_letter_code
_entity_poly.pdbx_strand_id
1 'polypeptide(L)'
;ADIRRESSAVGGIPIAVRHIESVIRMAEAWAKLHLRDYVRADDIDNAIDMLLDSFIQSQKLSVARQLSKKFEKYKTRQTDTTQLLLHTLKRVVDDRAIYERVLKGLEDFEKVEVKCPMESFENEARDFARHNLLDFYQHPEFLKKYRVEDNTIITKGK
;
A
#
# COMPACT_ATOMS: atom_id res chain seq x y z
N ALA A 1 19.91 12.21 13.14
CA ALA A 1 21.18 11.75 13.75
C ALA A 1 21.31 10.23 13.71
N ASP A 2 20.24 9.49 14.00
CA ASP A 2 20.21 8.02 14.03
C ASP A 2 20.65 7.35 12.73
N ILE A 3 20.15 7.83 11.58
CA ILE A 3 20.49 7.26 10.26
C ILE A 3 22.00 7.28 10.00
N ARG A 4 22.68 8.37 10.38
CA ARG A 4 24.14 8.51 10.22
C ARG A 4 24.88 7.55 11.15
N ARG A 5 24.43 7.42 12.41
CA ARG A 5 25.02 6.50 13.39
C ARG A 5 24.88 5.05 12.95
N GLU A 6 23.70 4.66 12.48
CA GLU A 6 23.43 3.28 12.04
C GLU A 6 24.18 2.91 10.77
N SER A 7 24.27 3.83 9.80
CA SER A 7 25.05 3.61 8.59
C SER A 7 26.55 3.47 8.87
N SER A 8 27.11 4.29 9.77
CA SER A 8 28.52 4.18 10.19
C SER A 8 28.80 2.89 10.99
N ALA A 9 27.85 2.43 11.81
CA ALA A 9 28.03 1.23 12.63
C ALA A 9 28.08 -0.07 11.81
N VAL A 10 27.42 -0.11 10.65
CA VAL A 10 27.32 -1.33 9.82
C VAL A 10 28.46 -1.42 8.77
N GLY A 11 29.37 -0.43 8.74
CA GLY A 11 30.53 -0.44 7.83
C GLY A 11 30.19 -0.15 6.36
N GLY A 12 29.06 0.51 6.11
CA GLY A 12 28.64 0.97 4.79
C GLY A 12 29.08 2.41 4.50
N ILE A 13 28.74 2.92 3.31
CA ILE A 13 28.99 4.33 2.96
C ILE A 13 28.07 5.21 3.82
N PRO A 14 28.60 6.16 4.61
CA PRO A 14 27.78 6.98 5.50
C PRO A 14 26.87 7.94 4.73
N ILE A 15 25.71 8.25 5.31
CA ILE A 15 24.88 9.34 4.80
C ILE A 15 25.60 10.69 5.03
N ALA A 16 25.80 11.42 3.94
CA ALA A 16 26.44 12.73 3.91
C ALA A 16 25.43 13.88 3.74
N VAL A 17 25.89 15.13 3.90
CA VAL A 17 25.05 16.34 3.78
C VAL A 17 24.36 16.42 2.42
N ARG A 18 25.03 16.02 1.33
CA ARG A 18 24.47 15.97 -0.02
C ARG A 18 23.20 15.12 -0.15
N HIS A 19 23.03 14.09 0.69
CA HIS A 19 21.82 13.27 0.69
C HIS A 19 20.64 14.03 1.29
N ILE A 20 20.88 14.90 2.29
CA ILE A 20 19.86 15.77 2.88
C ILE A 20 19.42 16.82 1.85
N GLU A 21 20.37 17.41 1.12
CA GLU A 21 20.06 18.33 0.00
C GLU A 21 19.22 17.64 -1.08
N SER A 22 19.48 16.37 -1.34
CA SER A 22 18.68 15.56 -2.27
C SER A 22 17.26 15.36 -1.76
N VAL A 23 17.06 15.09 -0.46
CA VAL A 23 15.72 14.97 0.14
C VAL A 23 14.92 16.26 -0.02
N ILE A 24 15.53 17.42 0.27
CA ILE A 24 14.86 18.72 0.12
C ILE A 24 14.42 18.93 -1.33
N ARG A 25 15.32 18.67 -2.28
CA ARG A 25 15.03 18.82 -3.72
C ARG A 25 13.92 17.86 -4.18
N MET A 26 13.92 16.62 -3.69
CA MET A 26 12.89 15.64 -3.99
C MET A 26 11.53 16.04 -3.41
N ALA A 27 11.50 16.54 -2.18
CA ALA A 27 10.27 17.02 -1.53
C ALA A 27 9.67 18.23 -2.28
N GLU A 28 10.49 19.18 -2.73
CA GLU A 28 10.06 20.29 -3.58
C GLU A 28 9.53 19.80 -4.94
N ALA A 29 10.17 18.80 -5.54
CA ALA A 29 9.70 18.20 -6.79
C ALA A 29 8.33 17.54 -6.61
N TRP A 30 8.11 16.84 -5.50
CA TRP A 30 6.81 16.26 -5.13
C TRP A 30 5.71 17.31 -4.96
N ALA A 31 6.02 18.43 -4.30
CA ALA A 31 5.07 19.54 -4.20
C ALA A 31 4.71 20.11 -5.58
N LYS A 32 5.70 20.30 -6.46
CA LYS A 32 5.50 20.79 -7.83
C LYS A 32 4.70 19.82 -8.71
N LEU A 33 4.88 18.51 -8.55
CA LEU A 33 4.04 17.51 -9.24
C LEU A 33 2.56 17.65 -8.88
N HIS A 34 2.27 18.04 -7.64
CA HIS A 34 0.92 18.34 -7.16
C HIS A 34 0.48 19.78 -7.40
N LEU A 35 1.24 20.56 -8.18
CA LEU A 35 1.00 21.98 -8.46
C LEU A 35 0.89 22.83 -7.17
N ARG A 36 1.62 22.45 -6.11
CA ARG A 36 1.67 23.18 -4.84
C ARG A 36 2.94 23.99 -4.73
N ASP A 37 2.81 25.22 -4.21
CA ASP A 37 3.95 26.12 -3.94
C ASP A 37 4.65 25.83 -2.60
N TYR A 38 4.07 24.97 -1.77
CA TYR A 38 4.59 24.63 -0.45
C TYR A 38 4.71 23.12 -0.26
N VAL A 39 5.78 22.75 0.44
CA VAL A 39 6.09 21.36 0.83
C VAL A 39 5.25 20.98 2.05
N ARG A 40 4.61 19.81 2.00
CA ARG A 40 3.91 19.21 3.16
C ARG A 40 4.77 18.12 3.80
N ALA A 41 4.41 17.69 5.00
CA ALA A 41 5.06 16.56 5.68
C ALA A 41 5.08 15.30 4.79
N ASP A 42 3.96 15.01 4.12
CA ASP A 42 3.83 13.87 3.22
C ASP A 42 4.87 13.88 2.08
N ASP A 43 5.21 15.05 1.53
CA ASP A 43 6.22 15.16 0.46
C ASP A 43 7.62 14.85 0.98
N ILE A 44 7.91 15.23 2.23
CA ILE A 44 9.17 14.95 2.91
C ILE A 44 9.26 13.45 3.21
N ASP A 45 8.19 12.84 3.69
CA ASP A 45 8.14 11.41 3.98
C ASP A 45 8.36 10.58 2.72
N ASN A 46 7.71 10.94 1.61
CA ASN A 46 7.95 10.31 0.30
C ASN A 46 9.40 10.49 -0.20
N ALA A 47 9.99 11.67 0.01
CA ALA A 47 11.38 11.92 -0.36
C ALA A 47 12.38 11.13 0.50
N ILE A 48 12.09 10.94 1.79
CA ILE A 48 12.89 10.11 2.71
C ILE A 48 12.81 8.64 2.30
N ASP A 49 11.61 8.12 2.00
CA ASP A 49 11.45 6.73 1.57
C ASP A 49 12.25 6.45 0.29
N MET A 50 12.15 7.34 -0.70
CA MET A 50 12.92 7.22 -1.94
C MET A 50 14.44 7.29 -1.71
N LEU A 51 14.91 8.17 -0.82
CA LEU A 51 16.32 8.23 -0.44
C LEU A 51 16.77 6.90 0.20
N LEU A 52 16.00 6.39 1.16
CA LEU A 52 16.34 5.16 1.88
C LEU A 52 16.37 3.96 0.93
N ASP A 53 15.45 3.88 -0.02
CA ASP A 53 15.44 2.81 -1.02
C ASP A 53 16.66 2.85 -1.94
N SER A 54 16.98 4.02 -2.49
CA SER A 54 18.17 4.20 -3.32
C SER A 54 19.45 3.90 -2.51
N PHE A 55 19.48 4.34 -1.26
CA PHE A 55 20.61 4.13 -0.37
C PHE A 55 20.82 2.65 -0.04
N ILE A 56 19.77 1.93 0.36
CA ILE A 56 19.84 0.50 0.69
C ILE A 56 20.30 -0.33 -0.52
N GLN A 57 19.80 -0.01 -1.71
CA GLN A 57 20.20 -0.69 -2.96
C GLN A 57 21.68 -0.51 -3.29
N SER A 58 22.27 0.62 -2.93
CA SER A 58 23.70 0.89 -3.14
C SER A 58 24.64 0.16 -2.17
N GLN A 59 24.12 -0.42 -1.09
CA GLN A 59 24.93 -1.10 -0.07
C GLN A 59 25.18 -2.58 -0.42
N LYS A 60 26.25 -3.14 0.14
CA LYS A 60 26.51 -4.59 0.08
C LYS A 60 25.31 -5.37 0.63
N LEU A 61 24.96 -6.51 0.02
CA LEU A 61 23.76 -7.28 0.35
C LEU A 61 23.57 -7.56 1.86
N SER A 62 24.64 -7.90 2.57
CA SER A 62 24.60 -8.14 4.03
C SER A 62 24.22 -6.86 4.81
N VAL A 63 24.81 -5.73 4.44
CA VAL A 63 24.55 -4.41 5.03
C VAL A 63 23.14 -3.94 4.69
N ALA A 64 22.72 -4.09 3.43
CA ALA A 64 21.40 -3.73 2.95
C ALA A 64 20.28 -4.43 3.74
N ARG A 65 20.43 -5.74 4.02
CA ARG A 65 19.46 -6.51 4.84
C ARG A 65 19.36 -5.98 6.27
N GLN A 66 20.49 -5.64 6.89
CA GLN A 66 20.51 -5.11 8.25
C GLN A 66 19.90 -3.70 8.32
N LEU A 67 20.26 -2.83 7.36
CA LEU A 67 19.73 -1.47 7.28
C LEU A 67 18.24 -1.45 6.95
N SER A 68 17.77 -2.33 6.06
CA SER A 68 16.35 -2.45 5.72
C SER A 68 15.48 -2.70 6.96
N LYS A 69 15.89 -3.67 7.80
CA LYS A 69 15.18 -3.97 9.06
C LYS A 69 15.19 -2.80 10.06
N LYS A 70 16.26 -2.01 10.10
CA LYS A 70 16.35 -0.86 11.02
C LYS A 70 15.58 0.37 10.54
N PHE A 71 15.57 0.59 9.22
CA PHE A 71 14.92 1.73 8.59
C PHE A 71 13.46 1.50 8.22
N GLU A 72 12.93 0.28 8.44
CA GLU A 72 11.52 -0.05 8.22
C GLU A 72 10.56 0.92 8.92
N LYS A 73 10.93 1.44 10.10
CA LYS A 73 10.13 2.43 10.85
C LYS A 73 10.06 3.82 10.19
N TYR A 74 10.97 4.12 9.27
CA TYR A 74 11.01 5.39 8.53
C TYR A 74 10.41 5.25 7.13
N LYS A 75 10.02 4.04 6.72
CA LYS A 75 9.28 3.84 5.49
C LYS A 75 7.83 4.23 5.71
N THR A 76 7.30 5.07 4.83
CA THR A 76 5.88 5.38 4.81
C THR A 76 5.12 4.09 4.49
N ARG A 77 4.27 3.63 5.43
CA ARG A 77 3.34 2.55 5.12
C ARG A 77 2.33 3.09 4.11
N GLN A 78 2.31 2.53 2.89
CA GLN A 78 1.33 2.86 1.87
C GLN A 78 -0.07 2.40 2.32
N THR A 79 -0.76 3.23 3.09
CA THR A 79 -2.18 3.05 3.44
C THR A 79 -3.07 3.03 2.20
N ASP A 80 -2.60 3.63 1.11
CA ASP A 80 -3.33 3.75 -0.15
C ASP A 80 -3.56 2.40 -0.82
N THR A 81 -2.67 1.43 -0.64
CA THR A 81 -2.85 0.11 -1.27
C THR A 81 -4.05 -0.62 -0.70
N THR A 82 -4.30 -0.53 0.61
CA THR A 82 -5.47 -1.15 1.24
C THR A 82 -6.76 -0.51 0.74
N GLN A 83 -6.80 0.81 0.62
CA GLN A 83 -7.96 1.52 0.09
C GLN A 83 -8.22 1.19 -1.38
N LEU A 84 -7.18 1.07 -2.18
CA LEU A 84 -7.27 0.69 -3.57
C LEU A 84 -7.79 -0.75 -3.73
N LEU A 85 -7.28 -1.68 -2.92
CA LEU A 85 -7.78 -3.05 -2.87
C LEU A 85 -9.26 -3.12 -2.45
N LEU A 86 -9.68 -2.30 -1.48
CA LEU A 86 -11.10 -2.18 -1.10
C LEU A 86 -11.97 -1.63 -2.23
N HIS A 87 -11.47 -0.62 -2.95
CA HIS A 87 -12.18 -0.03 -4.08
C HIS A 87 -12.36 -1.05 -5.21
N THR A 88 -11.30 -1.77 -5.57
CA THR A 88 -11.34 -2.84 -6.58
C THR A 88 -12.29 -3.95 -6.13
N LEU A 89 -12.22 -4.40 -4.87
CA LEU A 89 -13.13 -5.42 -4.36
C LEU A 89 -14.59 -4.97 -4.42
N LYS A 90 -14.86 -3.70 -4.07
CA LYS A 90 -16.20 -3.13 -4.14
C LYS A 90 -16.73 -3.16 -5.56
N ARG A 91 -15.93 -2.78 -6.55
CA ARG A 91 -16.30 -2.84 -7.97
C ARG A 91 -16.70 -4.26 -8.38
N VAL A 92 -15.85 -5.25 -8.09
CA VAL A 92 -16.10 -6.67 -8.43
C VAL A 92 -17.39 -7.20 -7.78
N VAL A 93 -17.63 -6.80 -6.53
CA VAL A 93 -18.83 -7.18 -5.78
C VAL A 93 -20.07 -6.51 -6.37
N ASP A 94 -20.00 -5.22 -6.68
CA ASP A 94 -21.12 -4.46 -7.25
C ASP A 94 -21.51 -5.02 -8.63
N ASP A 95 -20.53 -5.32 -9.49
CA ASP A 95 -20.76 -5.94 -10.80
C ASP A 95 -21.48 -7.29 -10.65
N ARG A 96 -21.04 -8.11 -9.70
CA ARG A 96 -21.62 -9.43 -9.45
C ARG A 96 -22.98 -9.36 -8.75
N ALA A 97 -23.23 -8.33 -7.95
CA ALA A 97 -24.54 -8.04 -7.37
C ALA A 97 -25.59 -7.77 -8.46
N ILE A 98 -25.21 -7.06 -9.52
CA ILE A 98 -26.10 -6.77 -10.66
C ILE A 98 -26.51 -8.08 -11.34
N TYR A 99 -25.56 -8.98 -11.63
CA TYR A 99 -25.86 -10.28 -12.24
C TYR A 99 -26.81 -11.13 -11.40
N GLU A 100 -26.58 -11.21 -10.09
CA GLU A 100 -27.42 -12.00 -9.17
C GLU A 100 -28.83 -11.40 -9.00
N ARG A 101 -28.98 -10.07 -9.03
CA ARG A 101 -30.29 -9.41 -8.98
C ARG A 101 -31.14 -9.72 -10.20
N VAL A 102 -30.54 -9.63 -11.40
CA VAL A 102 -31.21 -9.96 -12.66
C VAL A 102 -31.63 -11.43 -12.67
N LEU A 103 -30.80 -12.33 -12.15
CA LEU A 103 -31.10 -13.75 -12.11
C LEU A 103 -32.24 -14.09 -11.14
N LYS A 104 -32.32 -13.41 -9.99
CA LYS A 104 -33.32 -13.64 -8.94
C LYS A 104 -34.61 -12.84 -9.12
N GLY A 105 -34.67 -11.90 -10.06
CA GLY A 105 -35.85 -11.06 -10.32
C GLY A 105 -36.21 -10.14 -9.15
N LEU A 106 -35.21 -9.74 -8.35
CA LEU A 106 -35.38 -8.90 -7.16
C LEU A 106 -35.41 -7.41 -7.55
N GLU A 107 -36.19 -6.60 -6.82
CA GLU A 107 -36.22 -5.15 -7.02
C GLU A 107 -34.89 -4.50 -6.56
N ASP A 108 -34.54 -3.32 -7.11
CA ASP A 108 -33.25 -2.64 -6.92
C ASP A 108 -32.85 -2.39 -5.44
N PHE A 109 -33.81 -2.46 -4.51
CA PHE A 109 -33.62 -2.19 -3.08
C PHE A 109 -33.30 -3.43 -2.23
N GLU A 110 -33.41 -4.64 -2.77
CA GLU A 110 -33.13 -5.86 -1.99
C GLU A 110 -31.62 -6.13 -1.89
N LYS A 111 -31.18 -6.37 -0.65
CA LYS A 111 -29.78 -6.66 -0.34
C LYS A 111 -29.49 -8.11 -0.72
N VAL A 112 -28.59 -8.29 -1.67
CA VAL A 112 -28.17 -9.61 -2.14
C VAL A 112 -26.86 -9.98 -1.45
N GLU A 113 -26.81 -11.17 -0.85
CA GLU A 113 -25.54 -11.79 -0.48
C GLU A 113 -24.80 -12.22 -1.74
N VAL A 114 -23.69 -11.53 -2.04
CA VAL A 114 -22.86 -11.82 -3.20
C VAL A 114 -21.70 -12.71 -2.77
N LYS A 115 -21.55 -13.84 -3.46
CA LYS A 115 -20.39 -14.73 -3.33
C LYS A 115 -19.43 -14.46 -4.48
N CYS A 116 -18.26 -13.93 -4.16
CA CYS A 116 -17.19 -13.68 -5.12
C CYS A 116 -16.05 -14.67 -4.93
N PRO A 117 -15.64 -15.43 -5.96
CA PRO A 117 -14.42 -16.23 -5.92
C PRO A 117 -13.20 -15.34 -5.66
N MET A 118 -12.29 -15.79 -4.78
CA MET A 118 -11.07 -15.07 -4.46
C MET A 118 -10.18 -14.86 -5.69
N GLU A 119 -10.11 -15.87 -6.56
CA GLU A 119 -9.33 -15.82 -7.81
C GLU A 119 -9.74 -14.66 -8.74
N SER A 120 -11.04 -14.31 -8.78
CA SER A 120 -11.53 -13.19 -9.57
C SER A 120 -10.98 -11.85 -9.06
N PHE A 121 -10.97 -11.68 -7.74
CA PHE A 121 -10.42 -10.49 -7.11
C PHE A 121 -8.89 -10.46 -7.24
N GLU A 122 -8.21 -11.60 -7.08
CA GLU A 122 -6.76 -11.68 -7.21
C GLU A 122 -6.27 -11.37 -8.62
N ASN A 123 -6.98 -11.82 -9.65
CA ASN A 123 -6.67 -11.50 -11.05
C ASN A 123 -6.77 -9.99 -11.33
N GLU A 124 -7.76 -9.33 -10.75
CA GLU A 124 -7.99 -7.89 -10.94
C GLU A 124 -7.11 -7.03 -10.02
N ALA A 125 -6.71 -7.57 -8.88
CA ALA A 125 -5.77 -6.97 -7.96
C ALA A 125 -4.30 -7.19 -8.37
N ARG A 126 -4.02 -8.01 -9.40
CA ARG A 126 -2.66 -8.38 -9.82
C ARG A 126 -1.78 -7.17 -10.17
N ASP A 127 -2.38 -6.13 -10.72
CA ASP A 127 -1.68 -4.89 -11.09
C ASP A 127 -1.26 -4.06 -9.86
N PHE A 128 -1.91 -4.30 -8.72
CA PHE A 128 -1.71 -3.56 -7.46
C PHE A 128 -1.01 -4.39 -6.37
N ALA A 129 -1.07 -5.72 -6.48
CA ALA A 129 -0.60 -6.67 -5.48
C ALA A 129 0.91 -6.95 -5.59
N ARG A 130 1.74 -5.93 -5.35
CA ARG A 130 3.08 -6.16 -4.77
C ARG A 130 3.03 -6.34 -3.25
N HIS A 131 1.87 -6.08 -2.62
CA HIS A 131 1.67 -6.19 -1.19
C HIS A 131 0.89 -7.45 -0.82
N ASN A 132 1.26 -8.01 0.32
CA ASN A 132 0.78 -9.27 0.83
C ASN A 132 -0.75 -9.24 1.01
N LEU A 133 -1.50 -9.91 0.14
CA LEU A 133 -2.97 -10.01 0.22
C LEU A 133 -3.44 -10.59 1.56
N LEU A 134 -2.57 -11.35 2.25
CA LEU A 134 -2.83 -11.87 3.58
C LEU A 134 -3.08 -10.76 4.62
N ASP A 135 -2.34 -9.66 4.54
CA ASP A 135 -2.50 -8.52 5.46
C ASP A 135 -3.82 -7.79 5.18
N PHE A 136 -4.27 -7.80 3.93
CA PHE A 136 -5.54 -7.19 3.51
C PHE A 136 -6.76 -7.93 4.07
N TYR A 137 -6.78 -9.27 4.01
CA TYR A 137 -7.90 -10.06 4.55
C TYR A 137 -8.06 -9.93 6.07
N GLN A 138 -6.99 -9.60 6.78
CA GLN A 138 -6.99 -9.37 8.22
C GLN A 138 -7.33 -7.90 8.59
N HIS A 139 -7.40 -7.00 7.60
CA HIS A 139 -7.60 -5.58 7.85
C HIS A 139 -9.00 -5.30 8.42
N PRO A 140 -9.14 -4.42 9.43
CA PRO A 140 -10.42 -4.13 10.09
C PRO A 140 -11.48 -3.56 9.12
N GLU A 141 -11.06 -2.81 8.11
CA GLU A 141 -11.98 -2.27 7.10
C GLU A 141 -12.57 -3.34 6.19
N PHE A 142 -11.81 -4.40 5.88
CA PHE A 142 -12.29 -5.54 5.11
C PHE A 142 -13.30 -6.34 5.95
N LEU A 143 -12.93 -6.71 7.19
CA LEU A 143 -13.77 -7.51 8.09
C LEU A 143 -15.10 -6.84 8.47
N LYS A 144 -15.19 -5.51 8.35
CA LYS A 144 -16.42 -4.74 8.59
C LYS A 144 -17.51 -5.05 7.57
N LYS A 145 -17.14 -5.31 6.31
CA LYS A 145 -18.09 -5.46 5.18
C LYS A 145 -18.05 -6.84 4.53
N TYR A 146 -16.96 -7.58 4.68
CA TYR A 146 -16.73 -8.84 3.98
C TYR A 146 -16.28 -9.94 4.95
N ARG A 147 -16.47 -11.19 4.55
CA ARG A 147 -15.95 -12.39 5.20
C ARG A 147 -15.38 -13.32 4.14
N VAL A 148 -14.31 -14.04 4.46
CA VAL A 148 -13.79 -15.12 3.60
C VAL A 148 -14.27 -16.47 4.15
N GLU A 149 -14.88 -17.29 3.30
CA GLU A 149 -15.23 -18.69 3.56
C GLU A 149 -14.79 -19.54 2.36
N ASP A 150 -14.04 -20.62 2.60
CA ASP A 150 -13.67 -21.64 1.60
C ASP A 150 -13.32 -21.09 0.20
N ASN A 151 -12.41 -20.11 0.15
CA ASN A 151 -11.94 -19.45 -1.08
C ASN A 151 -12.95 -18.51 -1.78
N THR A 152 -14.02 -18.13 -1.09
CA THR A 152 -15.00 -17.13 -1.53
C THR A 152 -15.12 -15.96 -0.56
N ILE A 153 -15.17 -14.75 -1.11
CA ILE A 153 -15.45 -13.51 -0.40
C ILE A 153 -16.97 -13.31 -0.41
N ILE A 154 -17.56 -13.23 0.78
CA ILE A 154 -18.99 -13.04 1.00
C ILE A 154 -19.21 -11.65 1.59
N THR A 155 -20.15 -10.91 1.01
CA THR A 155 -20.62 -9.64 1.58
C THR A 155 -21.44 -9.90 2.84
N LYS A 156 -21.09 -9.24 3.96
CA LYS A 156 -21.94 -9.27 5.16
C LYS A 156 -23.20 -8.45 4.90
N GLY A 157 -24.32 -9.13 4.65
CA GLY A 157 -25.64 -8.52 4.68
C GLY A 157 -25.91 -7.99 6.09
N LYS A 158 -26.12 -6.68 6.22
CA LYS A 158 -26.96 -6.14 7.30
C LYS A 158 -28.31 -5.84 6.70
#